data_AF-A0A096LVL1-F1
#
_entry.id   AF-A0A096LVL1-F1
#
_cell.length_a   1.000
_cell.length_b   1.000
_cell.length_c   1.000
_cell.angle_alpha   90.00
_cell.angle_beta   90.00
_cell.angle_gamma   90.00
#
_symmetry.space_group_name_H-M   'P 1'
#
loop_
_entity.id
_entity.type
_entity.pdbx_description
1 polymer ?
#
loop_
_entity_poly.entity_id
_entity_poly.type
_entity_poly.pdbx_seq_one_letter_code
_entity_poly.pdbx_strand_id
1 'polypeptide(L)'
;MYSFFLSHFSSRLTGPSGYLTDGPGNYQYKTKCTWLIEGQPNTVLRLRFNHFATECSWDHLYVYDGDSIYAPLLAAFSGLIVPERYGNETVPEVVSQSGYALLHFFSDAAYNLTGFNISYRVNTCPNNCSGRGECRVGNSTTSVYCECEANWKGEACDIPYCLDDCGYPERGHCQGKSCICKAEWQGPDCSVSVPANSSFWSREEHLEPGLARASHKAVVEQGVMWVIGGYVFNTSDYHMVKAYNLSSKTWLTLDPSVNTVTPRYGHSLALHEGKIYMYGGKIDSTGNVSSQLWVFHIQNQTWVLLNPRPKDQYAVVGHSAHIVPPAQEWDSPVMLVLFGHCPLYGYISNVQEYNIGEWLQLLSCSKT
;
A
#
# COMPACT_ATOMS: atom_id res chain seq x y z
N MET A 1 -7.05 48.23 15.91
CA MET A 1 -8.42 48.12 16.45
C MET A 1 -8.83 46.65 16.28
N TYR A 2 -8.80 45.92 17.40
CA TYR A 2 -9.16 44.51 17.64
C TYR A 2 -9.13 43.51 16.47
N SER A 3 -8.04 42.72 16.41
CA SER A 3 -7.97 41.47 15.66
C SER A 3 -8.80 40.41 16.40
N PHE A 4 -9.92 40.01 15.83
CA PHE A 4 -10.65 38.82 16.28
C PHE A 4 -9.90 37.59 15.76
N PHE A 5 -9.16 36.94 16.65
CA PHE A 5 -8.48 35.67 16.40
C PHE A 5 -9.51 34.55 16.34
N LEU A 6 -9.79 34.01 15.15
CA LEU A 6 -10.59 32.81 14.98
C LEU A 6 -9.72 31.59 15.31
N SER A 7 -10.17 30.77 16.25
CA SER A 7 -9.64 29.42 16.52
C SER A 7 -9.83 28.44 15.36
N HIS A 8 -10.52 28.87 14.31
CA HIS A 8 -10.82 28.13 13.09
C HIS A 8 -10.47 29.00 11.88
N PHE A 9 -9.39 28.67 11.19
CA PHE A 9 -9.00 29.33 9.94
C PHE A 9 -9.44 28.46 8.77
N SER A 10 -10.17 29.04 7.81
CA SER A 10 -10.54 28.37 6.57
C SER A 10 -10.13 29.22 5.38
N SER A 11 -9.40 28.64 4.44
CA SER A 11 -8.93 29.31 3.23
C SER A 11 -9.22 28.48 1.99
N ARG A 12 -9.49 29.18 0.88
CA ARG A 12 -9.88 28.57 -0.39
C ARG A 12 -8.94 29.03 -1.50
N LEU A 13 -8.37 28.07 -2.21
CA LEU A 13 -7.31 28.27 -3.20
C LEU A 13 -7.80 27.76 -4.56
N THR A 14 -7.97 28.66 -5.53
CA THR A 14 -8.55 28.35 -6.86
C THR A 14 -7.56 28.51 -8.02
N GLY A 15 -6.35 29.00 -7.74
CA GLY A 15 -5.32 29.20 -8.76
C GLY A 15 -4.73 27.87 -9.26
N PRO A 16 -4.14 27.83 -10.48
CA PRO A 16 -3.52 26.62 -11.04
C PRO A 16 -2.28 26.16 -10.27
N SER A 17 -1.75 27.02 -9.41
CA SER A 17 -0.70 26.70 -8.45
C SER A 17 -0.70 27.71 -7.32
N GLY A 18 -0.14 27.32 -6.18
CA GLY A 18 0.05 28.21 -5.05
C GLY A 18 0.83 27.55 -3.92
N TYR A 19 0.84 28.21 -2.76
CA TYR A 19 1.42 27.70 -1.54
C TYR A 19 0.43 27.87 -0.38
N LEU A 20 0.52 26.98 0.59
CA LEU A 20 -0.23 27.01 1.84
C LEU A 20 0.74 26.88 3.01
N THR A 21 0.50 27.69 4.04
CA THR A 21 1.34 27.78 5.24
C THR A 21 0.43 27.91 6.46
N ASP A 22 0.94 27.51 7.62
CA ASP A 22 0.34 27.78 8.93
C ASP A 22 0.53 29.24 9.39
N GLY A 23 1.51 29.96 8.81
CA GLY A 23 1.73 31.38 9.04
C GLY A 23 3.21 31.70 9.26
N PRO A 24 3.55 32.95 9.63
CA PRO A 24 4.91 33.31 10.00
C PRO A 24 5.27 32.80 11.41
N GLY A 25 6.48 32.26 11.56
CA GLY A 25 6.98 31.76 12.84
C GLY A 25 6.56 30.32 13.11
N ASN A 26 6.32 29.99 14.37
CA ASN A 26 5.80 28.68 14.76
C ASN A 26 4.26 28.67 14.67
N TYR A 27 3.68 27.52 14.34
CA TYR A 27 2.21 27.38 14.32
C TYR A 27 1.61 27.63 15.70
N GLN A 28 0.33 27.98 15.73
CA GLN A 28 -0.38 28.30 16.97
C GLN A 28 -0.88 27.02 17.68
N TYR A 29 -0.93 27.06 19.01
CA TYR A 29 -1.51 26.01 19.83
C TYR A 29 -3.04 25.99 19.72
N LYS A 30 -3.66 24.82 19.89
CA LYS A 30 -5.12 24.59 19.93
C LYS A 30 -5.84 25.15 18.69
N THR A 31 -5.20 25.04 17.54
CA THR A 31 -5.78 25.56 16.29
C THR A 31 -6.30 24.46 15.41
N LYS A 32 -7.33 24.83 14.65
CA LYS A 32 -7.86 24.02 13.56
C LYS A 32 -7.83 24.88 12.31
N CYS A 33 -7.05 24.44 11.34
CA CYS A 33 -6.90 25.16 10.08
C CYS A 33 -7.29 24.24 8.94
N THR A 34 -8.07 24.77 8.01
CA THR A 34 -8.55 24.05 6.84
C THR A 34 -8.23 24.82 5.59
N TRP A 35 -7.67 24.14 4.60
CA TRP A 35 -7.45 24.69 3.26
C TRP A 35 -8.16 23.81 2.24
N LEU A 36 -9.01 24.42 1.42
CA LEU A 36 -9.61 23.76 0.27
C LEU A 36 -8.94 24.25 -1.00
N ILE A 37 -8.32 23.34 -1.73
CA ILE A 37 -7.81 23.58 -3.08
C ILE A 37 -8.89 23.13 -4.06
N GLU A 38 -9.44 24.08 -4.81
CA GLU A 38 -10.46 23.85 -5.83
C GLU A 38 -9.81 23.89 -7.21
N GLY A 39 -9.69 22.73 -7.85
CA GLY A 39 -9.37 22.60 -9.26
C GLY A 39 -10.61 22.44 -10.11
N GLN A 40 -10.45 21.86 -11.30
CA GLN A 40 -11.58 21.39 -12.09
C GLN A 40 -11.86 19.93 -11.74
N PRO A 41 -13.12 19.46 -11.80
CA PRO A 41 -13.44 18.05 -11.58
C PRO A 41 -12.56 17.12 -12.43
N ASN A 42 -12.06 16.05 -11.84
CA ASN A 42 -11.19 15.04 -12.45
C ASN A 42 -9.78 15.53 -12.86
N THR A 43 -9.32 16.68 -12.35
CA THR A 43 -7.94 17.13 -12.55
C THR A 43 -6.99 16.54 -11.50
N VAL A 44 -5.71 16.40 -11.86
CA VAL A 44 -4.70 15.91 -10.92
C VAL A 44 -4.10 17.07 -10.15
N LEU A 45 -4.20 17.03 -8.82
CA LEU A 45 -3.58 17.99 -7.90
C LEU A 45 -2.36 17.35 -7.25
N ARG A 46 -1.19 17.97 -7.41
CA ARG A 46 0.06 17.52 -6.75
C ARG A 46 0.45 18.48 -5.64
N LEU A 47 0.62 17.94 -4.44
CA LEU A 47 1.03 18.63 -3.22
C LEU A 47 2.46 18.25 -2.87
N ARG A 48 3.33 19.24 -2.70
CA ARG A 48 4.74 19.07 -2.33
C ARG A 48 5.04 19.82 -1.03
N PHE A 49 5.54 19.09 -0.03
CA PHE A 49 5.80 19.57 1.33
C PHE A 49 7.19 20.20 1.48
N ASN A 50 7.40 21.39 0.91
CA ASN A 50 8.71 22.06 0.93
C ASN A 50 9.32 22.18 2.34
N HIS A 51 8.48 22.27 3.37
CA HIS A 51 8.86 22.21 4.77
C HIS A 51 7.72 21.58 5.57
N PHE A 52 8.03 20.72 6.55
CA PHE A 52 7.03 20.20 7.49
C PHE A 52 7.69 19.78 8.81
N ALA A 53 7.29 20.45 9.89
CA ALA A 53 7.72 20.18 11.25
C ALA A 53 6.58 20.47 12.22
N THR A 54 5.96 19.40 12.73
CA THR A 54 4.91 19.43 13.75
C THR A 54 5.27 18.53 14.92
N GLU A 55 4.59 18.68 16.06
CA GLU A 55 4.79 17.78 17.19
C GLU A 55 4.39 16.35 16.79
N CYS A 56 5.33 15.42 16.95
CA CYS A 56 5.13 14.03 16.58
C CYS A 56 4.06 13.38 17.48
N SER A 57 3.10 12.68 16.87
CA SER A 57 1.99 11.97 17.51
C SER A 57 0.90 12.84 18.13
N TRP A 58 1.06 14.16 18.17
CA TRP A 58 0.09 15.08 18.78
C TRP A 58 -0.53 16.01 17.75
N ASP A 59 0.31 16.57 16.88
CA ASP A 59 -0.12 17.52 15.86
C ASP A 59 -0.17 16.85 14.49
N HIS A 60 -1.32 16.98 13.83
CA HIS A 60 -1.66 16.19 12.66
C HIS A 60 -2.16 17.06 11.51
N LEU A 61 -1.65 16.79 10.31
CA LEU A 61 -2.19 17.29 9.06
C LEU A 61 -2.78 16.14 8.27
N TYR A 62 -4.07 16.21 7.98
CA TYR A 62 -4.78 15.27 7.12
C TYR A 62 -4.99 15.87 5.73
N VAL A 63 -4.80 15.07 4.69
CA VAL A 63 -5.04 15.44 3.30
C VAL A 63 -6.10 14.51 2.72
N TYR A 64 -7.19 15.07 2.20
CA TYR A 64 -8.31 14.32 1.63
C TYR A 64 -8.46 14.59 0.13
N ASP A 65 -8.86 13.58 -0.65
CA ASP A 65 -9.17 13.68 -2.08
C ASP A 65 -10.62 14.11 -2.31
N GLY A 66 -10.92 15.38 -2.06
CA GLY A 66 -12.25 15.93 -2.21
C GLY A 66 -12.41 17.27 -1.53
N ASP A 67 -13.66 17.71 -1.39
CA ASP A 67 -14.05 19.00 -0.83
C ASP A 67 -14.37 18.96 0.68
N SER A 68 -14.35 17.78 1.29
CA SER A 68 -14.76 17.59 2.68
C SER A 68 -13.93 16.53 3.42
N ILE A 69 -14.01 16.53 4.75
CA ILE A 69 -13.39 15.51 5.62
C ILE A 69 -13.99 14.10 5.46
N TYR A 70 -15.09 13.98 4.72
CA TYR A 70 -15.73 12.71 4.41
C TYR A 70 -15.19 12.07 3.12
N ALA A 71 -14.38 12.80 2.36
CA ALA A 71 -13.72 12.30 1.17
C ALA A 71 -12.59 11.29 1.52
N PRO A 72 -12.09 10.50 0.55
CA PRO A 72 -10.99 9.56 0.78
C PRO A 72 -9.75 10.24 1.38
N LEU A 73 -9.22 9.70 2.48
CA LEU A 73 -7.99 10.20 3.10
C LEU A 73 -6.78 9.76 2.27
N LEU A 74 -6.02 10.72 1.73
CA LEU A 74 -4.81 10.49 0.95
C LEU A 74 -3.58 10.31 1.84
N ALA A 75 -3.45 11.15 2.87
CA ALA A 75 -2.30 11.15 3.75
C ALA A 75 -2.61 11.72 5.12
N ALA A 76 -1.87 11.26 6.13
CA ALA A 76 -1.83 11.84 7.47
C ALA A 76 -0.38 12.03 7.89
N PHE A 77 0.00 13.27 8.21
CA PHE A 77 1.36 13.63 8.58
C PHE A 77 1.42 14.14 10.02
N SER A 78 2.49 13.75 10.72
CA SER A 78 2.85 14.24 12.05
C SER A 78 4.37 14.10 12.22
N GLY A 79 4.99 15.01 12.97
CA GLY A 79 6.43 15.00 13.19
C GLY A 79 7.21 15.81 12.16
N LEU A 80 8.43 15.35 11.84
CA LEU A 80 9.34 16.01 10.90
C LEU A 80 9.35 15.26 9.57
N ILE A 81 9.16 15.97 8.46
CA ILE A 81 9.47 15.44 7.13
C ILE A 81 10.85 15.97 6.76
N VAL A 82 11.84 15.09 6.80
CA VAL A 82 13.21 15.39 6.39
C VAL A 82 13.49 14.64 5.08
N PRO A 83 14.08 15.28 4.06
CA PRO A 83 14.52 14.57 2.87
C PRO A 83 15.46 13.42 3.27
N GLU A 84 15.16 12.19 2.84
CA GLU A 84 15.90 11.00 3.27
C GLU A 84 17.37 10.95 2.81
N ARG A 85 17.84 11.89 1.97
CA ARG A 85 19.22 11.94 1.47
C ARG A 85 19.77 13.36 1.33
N TYR A 86 21.10 13.45 1.38
CA TYR A 86 21.95 14.60 0.99
C TYR A 86 21.92 14.89 -0.53
N GLY A 87 20.77 14.71 -1.17
CA GLY A 87 20.52 14.94 -2.60
C GLY A 87 19.21 15.73 -2.77
N ASN A 88 19.06 16.39 -3.92
CA ASN A 88 17.98 17.37 -4.19
C ASN A 88 16.56 16.77 -4.35
N GLU A 89 16.29 15.55 -3.89
CA GLU A 89 15.03 14.81 -4.05
C GLU A 89 14.88 13.82 -2.87
N THR A 90 13.75 13.60 -2.21
CA THR A 90 12.35 14.00 -2.42
C THR A 90 11.69 14.20 -1.06
N VAL A 91 10.93 15.25 -0.95
CA VAL A 91 9.84 15.38 0.02
C VAL A 91 8.66 14.51 -0.48
N PRO A 92 7.80 13.92 0.39
CA PRO A 92 6.59 13.24 -0.02
C PRO A 92 5.72 14.11 -0.95
N GLU A 93 5.37 13.57 -2.12
CA GLU A 93 4.33 14.13 -2.98
C GLU A 93 3.00 13.45 -2.66
N VAL A 94 1.95 14.24 -2.43
CA VAL A 94 0.59 13.72 -2.27
C VAL A 94 -0.22 14.12 -3.49
N VAL A 95 -0.91 13.15 -4.08
CA VAL A 95 -1.65 13.33 -5.33
C VAL A 95 -3.14 13.13 -5.09
N SER A 96 -3.93 14.14 -5.43
CA SER A 96 -5.39 14.07 -5.50
C SER A 96 -5.85 13.92 -6.95
N GLN A 97 -6.86 13.09 -7.19
CA GLN A 97 -7.39 12.79 -8.53
C GLN A 97 -8.82 13.31 -8.74
N SER A 98 -9.52 13.69 -7.68
CA SER A 98 -10.88 14.25 -7.77
C SER A 98 -10.93 15.66 -8.37
N GLY A 99 -9.79 16.35 -8.41
CA GLY A 99 -9.70 17.77 -8.72
C GLY A 99 -9.90 18.68 -7.51
N TYR A 100 -10.07 18.12 -6.32
CA TYR A 100 -10.21 18.84 -5.06
C TYR A 100 -9.30 18.23 -4.00
N ALA A 101 -8.66 19.07 -3.20
CA ALA A 101 -7.89 18.61 -2.05
C ALA A 101 -8.23 19.43 -0.82
N LEU A 102 -8.70 18.76 0.23
CA LEU A 102 -8.93 19.36 1.54
C LEU A 102 -7.77 19.00 2.47
N LEU A 103 -7.09 20.02 2.99
CA LEU A 103 -6.07 19.88 4.01
C LEU A 103 -6.63 20.33 5.35
N HIS A 104 -6.50 19.51 6.39
CA HIS A 104 -7.04 19.79 7.71
C HIS A 104 -5.95 19.58 8.77
N PHE A 105 -5.50 20.68 9.38
CA PHE A 105 -4.49 20.71 10.42
C PHE A 105 -5.11 20.87 11.80
N PHE A 106 -4.59 20.11 12.76
CA PHE A 106 -4.93 20.18 14.18
C PHE A 106 -3.66 20.29 15.02
N SER A 107 -3.65 21.26 15.93
CA SER A 107 -2.65 21.35 17.00
C SER A 107 -3.24 21.18 18.39
N ASP A 108 -2.46 20.60 19.29
CA ASP A 108 -2.82 20.35 20.68
C ASP A 108 -2.55 21.57 21.59
N ALA A 109 -2.49 21.38 22.92
CA ALA A 109 -2.28 22.46 23.88
C ALA A 109 -0.81 22.85 24.11
N ALA A 110 0.16 22.15 23.52
CA ALA A 110 1.58 22.23 23.85
C ALA A 110 2.49 22.12 22.60
N TYR A 111 3.79 22.30 22.83
CA TYR A 111 4.90 22.26 21.86
C TYR A 111 4.61 22.63 20.39
N ASN A 112 4.83 23.90 20.02
CA ASN A 112 4.79 24.30 18.63
C ASN A 112 6.17 24.27 17.97
N LEU A 113 6.20 23.82 16.72
CA LEU A 113 7.38 23.86 15.87
C LEU A 113 7.14 24.84 14.70
N THR A 114 8.09 24.85 13.78
CA THR A 114 8.14 25.78 12.63
C THR A 114 7.03 25.57 11.57
N GLY A 115 6.12 24.61 11.79
CA GLY A 115 4.95 24.42 10.93
C GLY A 115 5.29 23.83 9.57
N PHE A 116 4.58 24.28 8.53
CA PHE A 116 4.70 23.71 7.20
C PHE A 116 4.55 24.73 6.07
N ASN A 117 5.23 24.44 4.97
CA ASN A 117 5.07 25.14 3.71
C ASN A 117 4.85 24.11 2.61
N ILE A 118 3.65 24.10 2.05
CA ILE A 118 3.24 23.13 1.05
C ILE A 118 2.89 23.89 -0.22
N SER A 119 3.52 23.54 -1.34
CA SER A 119 3.14 24.04 -2.65
C SER A 119 2.22 23.07 -3.35
N TYR A 120 1.25 23.58 -4.08
CA TYR A 120 0.36 22.75 -4.90
C TYR A 120 0.39 23.21 -6.36
N ARG A 121 0.19 22.26 -7.28
CA ARG A 121 -0.02 22.54 -8.71
C ARG A 121 -1.09 21.62 -9.31
N VAL A 122 -1.90 22.19 -10.20
CA VAL A 122 -2.94 21.51 -10.97
C VAL A 122 -2.36 21.02 -12.30
N ASN A 123 -2.71 19.81 -12.74
CA ASN A 123 -2.35 19.25 -14.06
C ASN A 123 -0.85 19.28 -14.37
N THR A 124 0.00 19.03 -13.38
CA THR A 124 1.45 18.88 -13.57
C THR A 124 1.84 17.43 -13.48
N CYS A 125 2.82 16.97 -14.26
CA CYS A 125 3.28 15.59 -14.19
C CYS A 125 4.30 15.34 -13.06
N PRO A 126 4.50 14.09 -12.60
CA PRO A 126 5.50 13.75 -11.59
C PRO A 126 6.88 14.32 -11.93
N ASN A 127 7.52 15.03 -10.99
CA ASN A 127 8.83 15.67 -11.15
C ASN A 127 9.01 16.47 -12.47
N ASN A 128 7.92 16.99 -13.05
CA ASN A 128 7.94 17.63 -14.36
C ASN A 128 8.62 16.76 -15.44
N CYS A 129 8.31 15.46 -15.45
CA CYS A 129 8.91 14.46 -16.33
C CYS A 129 10.44 14.40 -16.23
N SER A 130 10.99 14.78 -15.06
CA SER A 130 12.41 14.79 -14.72
C SER A 130 13.30 15.54 -15.73
N GLY A 131 12.70 16.44 -16.52
CA GLY A 131 13.37 17.14 -17.62
C GLY A 131 13.74 16.24 -18.81
N ARG A 132 13.14 15.05 -18.93
CA ARG A 132 13.43 14.01 -19.92
C ARG A 132 12.17 13.52 -20.65
N GLY A 133 11.22 14.42 -20.82
CA GLY A 133 9.93 14.15 -21.44
C GLY A 133 9.02 15.37 -21.44
N GLU A 134 7.88 15.24 -22.10
CA GLU A 134 6.85 16.27 -22.18
C GLU A 134 5.63 15.86 -21.36
N CYS A 135 5.13 16.77 -20.53
CA CYS A 135 3.88 16.54 -19.81
C CYS A 135 2.68 16.80 -20.74
N ARG A 136 1.87 15.78 -21.00
CA ARG A 136 0.70 15.86 -21.90
C ARG A 136 -0.60 15.53 -21.19
N VAL A 137 -1.69 16.03 -21.74
CA VAL A 137 -3.06 15.79 -21.26
C VAL A 137 -3.67 14.61 -22.01
N GLY A 138 -4.27 13.67 -21.30
CA GLY A 138 -4.97 12.52 -21.88
C GLY A 138 -6.25 12.90 -22.62
N ASN A 139 -6.60 12.15 -23.66
CA ASN A 139 -7.73 12.46 -24.55
C ASN A 139 -9.13 12.19 -23.94
N SER A 140 -9.24 11.54 -22.78
CA SER A 140 -10.55 11.08 -22.27
C SER A 140 -10.81 11.34 -20.78
N THR A 141 -9.83 11.89 -20.08
CA THR A 141 -9.94 12.42 -18.72
C THR A 141 -8.91 13.55 -18.63
N THR A 142 -9.13 14.55 -17.79
CA THR A 142 -8.14 15.59 -17.42
C THR A 142 -6.94 15.02 -16.63
N SER A 143 -6.59 13.75 -16.89
CA SER A 143 -5.38 13.09 -16.44
C SER A 143 -4.19 13.60 -17.25
N VAL A 144 -3.07 13.78 -16.56
CA VAL A 144 -1.79 14.18 -17.16
C VAL A 144 -0.80 13.04 -17.06
N TYR A 145 -0.02 12.82 -18.10
CA TYR A 145 1.01 11.79 -18.15
C TYR A 145 2.28 12.34 -18.80
N CYS A 146 3.42 11.75 -18.46
CA CYS A 146 4.68 12.07 -19.12
C CYS A 146 4.85 11.24 -20.39
N GLU A 147 5.03 11.92 -21.52
CA GLU A 147 5.55 11.32 -22.73
C GLU A 147 7.09 11.39 -22.68
N CYS A 148 7.71 10.28 -22.31
CA CYS A 148 9.16 10.22 -22.12
C CYS A 148 9.93 10.26 -23.44
N GLU A 149 11.13 10.84 -23.38
CA GLU A 149 12.13 10.72 -24.43
C GLU A 149 12.46 9.24 -24.71
N ALA A 150 12.99 8.95 -25.91
CA ALA A 150 13.14 7.59 -26.43
C ALA A 150 13.85 6.60 -25.48
N ASN A 151 14.81 7.09 -24.68
CA ASN A 151 15.66 6.29 -23.79
C ASN A 151 15.21 6.28 -22.32
N TRP A 152 14.08 6.91 -22.01
CA TRP A 152 13.56 7.05 -20.65
C TRP A 152 12.16 6.48 -20.52
N LYS A 153 11.84 6.01 -19.31
CA LYS A 153 10.57 5.41 -18.93
C LYS A 153 10.24 5.75 -17.48
N GLY A 154 9.10 5.22 -17.02
CA GLY A 154 8.54 5.51 -15.71
C GLY A 154 7.56 6.68 -15.76
N GLU A 155 6.71 6.79 -14.75
CA GLU A 155 5.71 7.85 -14.60
C GLU A 155 6.30 9.27 -14.65
N ALA A 156 7.56 9.40 -14.21
CA ALA A 156 8.30 10.66 -14.17
C ALA A 156 9.43 10.76 -15.21
N CYS A 157 9.60 9.80 -16.12
CA CYS A 157 10.72 9.72 -17.07
C CYS A 157 12.12 9.76 -16.43
N ASP A 158 12.24 9.27 -15.20
CA ASP A 158 13.47 9.22 -14.40
C ASP A 158 14.20 7.87 -14.50
N ILE A 159 13.58 6.87 -15.12
CA ILE A 159 14.15 5.53 -15.24
C ILE A 159 14.70 5.35 -16.66
N PRO A 160 16.01 5.18 -16.86
CA PRO A 160 16.53 4.85 -18.19
C PRO A 160 16.10 3.44 -18.60
N TYR A 161 15.84 3.22 -19.89
CA TYR A 161 15.59 1.86 -20.40
C TYR A 161 16.81 0.95 -20.21
N CYS A 162 18.01 1.49 -20.39
CA CYS A 162 19.29 0.80 -20.22
C CYS A 162 20.13 1.56 -19.20
N LEU A 163 20.16 1.08 -17.96
CA LEU A 163 20.98 1.66 -16.89
C LEU A 163 22.47 1.44 -17.21
N ASP A 164 23.30 2.48 -17.05
CA ASP A 164 24.75 2.47 -17.32
C ASP A 164 25.16 1.85 -18.67
N ASP A 165 24.33 2.05 -19.70
CA ASP A 165 24.49 1.44 -21.04
C ASP A 165 24.77 -0.07 -20.99
N CYS A 166 24.11 -0.77 -20.05
CA CYS A 166 24.26 -2.21 -19.83
C CYS A 166 25.71 -2.65 -19.53
N GLY A 167 26.54 -1.74 -19.00
CA GLY A 167 27.96 -1.97 -18.77
C GLY A 167 28.78 -2.11 -20.04
N TYR A 168 28.38 -1.46 -21.14
CA TYR A 168 29.15 -1.40 -22.38
C TYR A 168 30.56 -0.83 -22.14
N PRO A 169 31.60 -1.36 -22.82
CA PRO A 169 31.58 -2.49 -23.75
C PRO A 169 31.76 -3.86 -23.09
N GLU A 170 31.96 -3.91 -21.78
CA GLU A 170 32.45 -5.11 -21.10
C GLU A 170 31.36 -6.15 -20.87
N ARG A 171 30.18 -5.74 -20.41
CA ARG A 171 29.14 -6.64 -19.89
C ARG A 171 27.94 -6.82 -20.82
N GLY A 172 27.65 -5.82 -21.63
CA GLY A 172 26.51 -5.83 -22.55
C GLY A 172 26.49 -4.61 -23.44
N HIS A 173 25.38 -4.43 -24.14
CA HIS A 173 25.06 -3.20 -24.87
C HIS A 173 23.54 -2.98 -24.87
N CYS A 174 23.13 -1.71 -24.94
CA CYS A 174 21.73 -1.37 -25.11
C CYS A 174 21.30 -1.59 -26.56
N GLN A 175 20.26 -2.39 -26.79
CA GLN A 175 19.64 -2.53 -28.10
C GLN A 175 18.15 -2.18 -28.01
N GLY A 176 17.78 -1.05 -28.62
CA GLY A 176 16.42 -0.51 -28.54
C GLY A 176 16.12 0.02 -27.13
N LYS A 177 15.46 -0.81 -26.32
CA LYS A 177 14.97 -0.47 -24.96
C LYS A 177 15.28 -1.56 -23.93
N SER A 178 16.17 -2.47 -24.29
CA SER A 178 16.53 -3.63 -23.47
C SER A 178 18.03 -3.86 -23.53
N CYS A 179 18.59 -4.29 -22.41
CA CYS A 179 19.99 -4.70 -22.34
C CYS A 179 20.18 -6.10 -22.94
N ILE A 180 21.15 -6.22 -23.84
CA ILE A 180 21.64 -7.52 -24.33
C ILE A 180 22.97 -7.79 -23.64
N CYS A 181 22.94 -8.72 -22.68
CA CYS A 181 24.11 -9.11 -21.92
C CYS A 181 24.99 -10.10 -22.69
N LYS A 182 26.30 -10.03 -22.44
CA LYS A 182 27.22 -11.09 -22.84
C LYS A 182 26.98 -12.35 -22.01
N ALA A 183 27.43 -13.50 -22.48
CA ALA A 183 27.14 -14.82 -21.88
C ALA A 183 27.47 -14.93 -20.37
N GLU A 184 28.49 -14.21 -19.90
CA GLU A 184 28.94 -14.20 -18.51
C GLU A 184 28.16 -13.24 -17.59
N TRP A 185 27.17 -12.51 -18.13
CA TRP A 185 26.42 -11.47 -17.43
C TRP A 185 24.91 -11.63 -17.62
N GLN A 186 24.15 -11.24 -16.60
CA GLN A 186 22.69 -11.29 -16.55
C GLN A 186 22.13 -10.11 -15.75
N GLY A 187 20.80 -10.07 -15.64
CA GLY A 187 20.07 -8.98 -15.00
C GLY A 187 19.65 -7.89 -15.99
N PRO A 188 18.78 -6.97 -15.56
CA PRO A 188 18.20 -5.94 -16.43
C PRO A 188 19.23 -4.95 -16.99
N ASP A 189 20.39 -4.81 -16.34
CA ASP A 189 21.49 -3.90 -16.68
C ASP A 189 22.84 -4.62 -16.88
N CYS A 190 22.82 -5.95 -16.99
CA CYS A 190 24.00 -6.79 -17.12
C CYS A 190 25.03 -6.61 -15.98
N SER A 191 24.58 -6.26 -14.77
CA SER A 191 25.43 -6.06 -13.60
C SER A 191 25.75 -7.35 -12.83
N VAL A 192 25.05 -8.44 -13.09
CA VAL A 192 25.17 -9.70 -12.33
C VAL A 192 25.94 -10.73 -13.13
N SER A 193 26.96 -11.37 -12.55
CA SER A 193 27.71 -12.43 -13.23
C SER A 193 26.91 -13.73 -13.39
N VAL A 194 27.31 -14.59 -14.33
CA VAL A 194 26.78 -15.94 -14.51
C VAL A 194 27.93 -16.95 -14.35
N PRO A 195 27.93 -17.79 -13.29
CA PRO A 195 27.00 -17.80 -12.16
C PRO A 195 27.17 -16.55 -11.28
N ALA A 196 26.12 -16.20 -10.55
CA ALA A 196 26.15 -15.04 -9.65
C ALA A 196 27.13 -15.31 -8.49
N ASN A 197 27.99 -14.34 -8.19
CA ASN A 197 28.95 -14.42 -7.08
C ASN A 197 28.33 -14.06 -5.72
N SER A 198 27.16 -13.43 -5.71
CA SER A 198 26.41 -13.05 -4.51
C SER A 198 24.90 -13.07 -4.78
N SER A 199 24.11 -13.06 -3.72
CA SER A 199 22.67 -12.78 -3.81
C SER A 199 22.43 -11.41 -4.42
N PHE A 200 21.39 -11.29 -5.26
CA PHE A 200 21.04 -10.05 -5.94
C PHE A 200 19.52 -9.88 -5.99
N TRP A 201 19.08 -8.64 -6.15
CA TRP A 201 17.67 -8.31 -6.40
C TRP A 201 17.43 -8.19 -7.89
N SER A 202 16.30 -8.72 -8.34
CA SER A 202 15.72 -8.39 -9.63
C SER A 202 14.38 -7.70 -9.42
N ARG A 203 14.02 -6.82 -10.37
CA ARG A 203 12.71 -6.16 -10.39
C ARG A 203 12.02 -6.53 -11.70
N GLU A 204 10.77 -6.96 -11.58
CA GLU A 204 9.88 -7.16 -12.71
C GLU A 204 8.80 -6.08 -12.66
N GLU A 205 8.54 -5.43 -13.80
CA GLU A 205 7.54 -4.38 -13.92
C GLU A 205 6.25 -4.98 -14.48
N HIS A 206 5.14 -4.79 -13.76
CA HIS A 206 3.80 -5.16 -14.21
C HIS A 206 2.96 -3.89 -14.33
N LEU A 207 2.31 -3.70 -15.48
CA LEU A 207 1.46 -2.54 -15.80
C LEU A 207 0.00 -2.73 -15.39
N GLU A 208 -0.34 -3.86 -14.77
CA GLU A 208 -1.73 -4.15 -14.37
C GLU A 208 -2.16 -3.26 -13.20
N PRO A 209 -3.30 -2.54 -13.31
CA PRO A 209 -3.83 -1.75 -12.21
C PRO A 209 -4.32 -2.62 -11.06
N GLY A 210 -4.40 -2.04 -9.86
CA GLY A 210 -4.92 -2.71 -8.66
C GLY A 210 -3.96 -3.73 -8.02
N LEU A 211 -2.70 -3.82 -8.47
CA LEU A 211 -1.68 -4.66 -7.82
C LEU A 211 -1.13 -4.02 -6.54
N ALA A 212 -0.94 -2.70 -6.53
CA ALA A 212 -0.36 -1.97 -5.41
C ALA A 212 -1.20 -2.13 -4.13
N ARG A 213 -0.59 -2.62 -3.04
CA ARG A 213 -1.23 -2.88 -1.74
C ARG A 213 -0.20 -3.11 -0.64
N ALA A 214 -0.54 -2.74 0.60
CA ALA A 214 0.30 -2.96 1.79
C ALA A 214 -0.38 -3.90 2.80
N SER A 215 0.38 -4.48 3.75
CA SER A 215 -0.17 -5.33 4.82
C SER A 215 -1.03 -6.52 4.33
N HIS A 216 -0.77 -6.97 3.10
CA HIS A 216 -1.29 -8.21 2.53
C HIS A 216 -0.46 -9.40 3.02
N LYS A 217 -0.89 -10.61 2.68
CA LYS A 217 -0.10 -11.83 2.90
C LYS A 217 -0.06 -12.65 1.63
N ALA A 218 1.01 -13.43 1.48
CA ALA A 218 1.21 -14.30 0.33
C ALA A 218 1.62 -15.70 0.77
N VAL A 219 1.14 -16.71 0.06
CA VAL A 219 1.53 -18.12 0.20
C VAL A 219 1.74 -18.74 -1.17
N VAL A 220 2.58 -19.78 -1.26
CA VAL A 220 2.88 -20.45 -2.54
C VAL A 220 2.40 -21.90 -2.48
N GLU A 221 1.58 -22.30 -3.45
CA GLU A 221 1.10 -23.67 -3.62
C GLU A 221 1.24 -24.05 -5.10
N GLN A 222 1.90 -25.17 -5.39
CA GLN A 222 2.04 -25.74 -6.75
C GLN A 222 2.53 -24.74 -7.82
N GLY A 223 3.51 -23.89 -7.45
CA GLY A 223 4.09 -22.89 -8.37
C GLY A 223 3.21 -21.65 -8.60
N VAL A 224 2.11 -21.51 -7.87
CA VAL A 224 1.27 -20.30 -7.86
C VAL A 224 1.40 -19.60 -6.52
N MET A 225 1.77 -18.32 -6.56
CA MET A 225 1.74 -17.43 -5.41
C MET A 225 0.37 -16.78 -5.29
N TRP A 226 -0.31 -17.01 -4.17
CA TRP A 226 -1.60 -16.44 -3.82
C TRP A 226 -1.39 -15.25 -2.89
N VAL A 227 -1.76 -14.06 -3.34
CA VAL A 227 -1.70 -12.80 -2.58
C VAL A 227 -3.11 -12.44 -2.13
N ILE A 228 -3.33 -12.42 -0.82
CA ILE A 228 -4.66 -12.22 -0.22
C ILE A 228 -4.67 -10.96 0.65
N GLY A 229 -5.76 -10.21 0.48
CA GLY A 229 -6.09 -9.01 1.21
C GLY A 229 -5.11 -7.85 0.98
N GLY A 230 -4.91 -7.09 2.04
CA GLY A 230 -4.10 -5.89 2.05
C GLY A 230 -4.93 -4.62 2.15
N TYR A 231 -4.23 -3.51 2.33
CA TYR A 231 -4.79 -2.18 2.38
C TYR A 231 -4.33 -1.38 1.17
N VAL A 232 -5.27 -0.62 0.62
CA VAL A 232 -5.08 0.29 -0.51
C VAL A 232 -5.74 1.62 -0.15
N PHE A 233 -5.13 2.73 -0.55
CA PHE A 233 -5.74 4.05 -0.36
C PHE A 233 -6.92 4.28 -1.32
N ASN A 234 -6.80 3.77 -2.55
CA ASN A 234 -7.89 3.77 -3.52
C ASN A 234 -8.49 2.36 -3.65
N THR A 235 -9.77 2.21 -3.31
CA THR A 235 -10.48 0.93 -3.32
C THR A 235 -11.19 0.60 -4.63
N SER A 236 -11.18 1.49 -5.63
CA SER A 236 -11.95 1.29 -6.88
C SER A 236 -11.62 -0.02 -7.60
N ASP A 237 -10.34 -0.38 -7.62
CA ASP A 237 -9.82 -1.59 -8.30
C ASP A 237 -9.30 -2.64 -7.30
N TYR A 238 -9.83 -2.64 -6.07
CA TYR A 238 -9.40 -3.58 -5.05
C TYR A 238 -9.95 -4.99 -5.33
N HIS A 239 -9.03 -5.96 -5.42
CA HIS A 239 -9.36 -7.38 -5.45
C HIS A 239 -8.82 -8.04 -4.19
N MET A 240 -9.65 -8.84 -3.52
CA MET A 240 -9.30 -9.56 -2.29
C MET A 240 -8.26 -10.64 -2.55
N VAL A 241 -8.30 -11.31 -3.71
CA VAL A 241 -7.36 -12.37 -4.08
C VAL A 241 -6.71 -12.06 -5.43
N LYS A 242 -5.38 -12.14 -5.48
CA LYS A 242 -4.59 -12.13 -6.71
C LYS A 242 -3.73 -13.40 -6.73
N ALA A 243 -3.47 -13.93 -7.91
CA ALA A 243 -2.64 -15.12 -8.08
C ALA A 243 -1.57 -14.88 -9.14
N TYR A 244 -0.34 -15.29 -8.87
CA TYR A 244 0.81 -15.10 -9.75
C TYR A 244 1.48 -16.44 -10.04
N ASN A 245 1.59 -16.79 -11.31
CA ASN A 245 2.23 -18.02 -11.74
C ASN A 245 3.75 -17.82 -11.81
N LEU A 246 4.50 -18.57 -10.99
CA LEU A 246 5.95 -18.43 -10.85
C LEU A 246 6.72 -18.98 -12.05
N SER A 247 6.14 -19.91 -12.81
CA SER A 247 6.76 -20.50 -13.99
C SER A 247 6.62 -19.59 -15.21
N SER A 248 5.41 -19.06 -15.46
CA SER A 248 5.14 -18.15 -16.58
C SER A 248 5.41 -16.69 -16.27
N LYS A 249 5.59 -16.33 -14.99
CA LYS A 249 5.78 -14.95 -14.51
C LYS A 249 4.62 -14.01 -14.85
N THR A 250 3.40 -14.51 -14.75
CA THR A 250 2.18 -13.77 -15.11
C THR A 250 1.14 -13.83 -14.00
N TRP A 251 0.40 -12.72 -13.82
CA TRP A 251 -0.80 -12.70 -13.00
C TRP A 251 -1.91 -13.50 -13.67
N LEU A 252 -2.66 -14.25 -12.87
CA LEU A 252 -3.76 -15.10 -13.33
C LEU A 252 -5.08 -14.35 -13.22
N THR A 253 -5.95 -14.52 -14.21
CA THR A 253 -7.35 -14.13 -14.14
C THR A 253 -8.10 -15.13 -13.26
N LEU A 254 -8.74 -14.63 -12.19
CA LEU A 254 -9.51 -15.44 -11.24
C LEU A 254 -11.01 -15.16 -11.40
N ASP A 255 -11.84 -16.12 -10.96
CA ASP A 255 -13.28 -15.93 -10.91
C ASP A 255 -13.65 -14.79 -9.94
N PRO A 256 -14.59 -13.89 -10.27
CA PRO A 256 -14.99 -12.80 -9.37
C PRO A 256 -15.43 -13.24 -7.97
N SER A 257 -15.94 -14.47 -7.81
CA SER A 257 -16.41 -15.05 -6.54
C SER A 257 -15.32 -15.14 -5.46
N VAL A 258 -14.03 -15.12 -5.82
CA VAL A 258 -12.91 -15.07 -4.86
C VAL A 258 -12.91 -13.78 -4.04
N ASN A 259 -13.63 -12.75 -4.48
CA ASN A 259 -13.68 -11.43 -3.84
C ASN A 259 -14.89 -11.23 -2.91
N THR A 260 -15.60 -12.31 -2.58
CA THR A 260 -16.81 -12.27 -1.72
C THR A 260 -16.52 -12.00 -0.25
N VAL A 261 -15.31 -12.29 0.23
CA VAL A 261 -14.91 -12.05 1.62
C VAL A 261 -14.56 -10.58 1.84
N THR A 262 -14.98 -10.04 2.98
CA THR A 262 -14.73 -8.64 3.36
C THR A 262 -13.23 -8.31 3.29
N PRO A 263 -12.85 -7.23 2.57
CA PRO A 263 -11.48 -6.72 2.50
C PRO A 263 -10.85 -6.55 3.88
N ARG A 264 -9.58 -6.94 4.02
CA ARG A 264 -8.87 -6.85 5.29
C ARG A 264 -7.37 -6.83 5.14
N TYR A 265 -6.70 -6.25 6.13
CA TYR A 265 -5.25 -6.17 6.19
C TYR A 265 -4.69 -6.53 7.57
N GLY A 266 -3.40 -6.83 7.62
CA GLY A 266 -2.74 -7.27 8.85
C GLY A 266 -3.28 -8.59 9.41
N HIS A 267 -3.98 -9.37 8.58
CA HIS A 267 -4.37 -10.75 8.85
C HIS A 267 -3.15 -11.68 8.67
N SER A 268 -3.31 -12.95 9.01
CA SER A 268 -2.34 -14.00 8.72
C SER A 268 -2.92 -15.03 7.74
N LEU A 269 -2.03 -15.71 7.01
CA LEU A 269 -2.39 -16.84 6.15
C LEU A 269 -1.54 -18.04 6.57
N ALA A 270 -2.14 -19.22 6.56
CA ALA A 270 -1.47 -20.49 6.79
C ALA A 270 -1.94 -21.51 5.75
N LEU A 271 -1.02 -22.12 5.03
CA LEU A 271 -1.31 -23.05 3.93
C LEU A 271 -1.26 -24.50 4.43
N HIS A 272 -2.30 -25.27 4.14
CA HIS A 272 -2.37 -26.70 4.46
C HIS A 272 -3.22 -27.43 3.42
N GLU A 273 -2.67 -28.47 2.79
CA GLU A 273 -3.40 -29.38 1.89
C GLU A 273 -4.26 -28.68 0.81
N GLY A 274 -3.68 -27.71 0.09
CA GLY A 274 -4.40 -26.98 -0.95
C GLY A 274 -5.49 -26.04 -0.43
N LYS A 275 -5.50 -25.74 0.87
CA LYS A 275 -6.39 -24.79 1.54
C LYS A 275 -5.59 -23.69 2.21
N ILE A 276 -6.04 -22.45 2.08
CA ILE A 276 -5.44 -21.29 2.73
C ILE A 276 -6.34 -20.84 3.88
N TYR A 277 -5.82 -20.95 5.10
CA TYR A 277 -6.49 -20.51 6.32
C TYR A 277 -6.13 -19.04 6.57
N MET A 278 -7.14 -18.17 6.56
CA MET A 278 -7.00 -16.75 6.84
C MET A 278 -7.62 -16.42 8.19
N TYR A 279 -6.82 -15.88 9.11
CA TYR A 279 -7.28 -15.53 10.45
C TYR A 279 -7.18 -14.03 10.74
N GLY A 280 -8.23 -13.51 11.36
CA GLY A 280 -8.30 -12.18 11.93
C GLY A 280 -8.09 -11.04 10.93
N GLY A 281 -7.31 -10.04 11.36
CA GLY A 281 -7.06 -8.81 10.61
C GLY A 281 -8.12 -7.73 10.81
N LYS A 282 -7.83 -6.53 10.34
CA LYS A 282 -8.73 -5.38 10.41
C LYS A 282 -9.60 -5.29 9.16
N ILE A 283 -10.92 -5.23 9.33
CA ILE A 283 -11.93 -5.34 8.24
C ILE A 283 -12.56 -3.99 7.84
N ASP A 284 -12.31 -2.92 8.59
CA ASP A 284 -12.85 -1.60 8.29
C ASP A 284 -11.92 -0.46 8.74
N SER A 285 -12.26 0.77 8.35
CA SER A 285 -11.58 1.98 8.83
C SER A 285 -11.86 2.28 10.29
N THR A 286 -13.02 1.85 10.82
CA THR A 286 -13.47 2.13 12.20
C THR A 286 -12.63 1.45 13.28
N GLY A 287 -11.83 0.43 12.91
CA GLY A 287 -10.95 -0.26 13.86
C GLY A 287 -11.41 -1.66 14.20
N ASN A 288 -12.44 -2.22 13.55
CA ASN A 288 -12.90 -3.57 13.84
C ASN A 288 -11.84 -4.59 13.44
N VAL A 289 -11.25 -5.19 14.46
CA VAL A 289 -10.37 -6.34 14.34
C VAL A 289 -11.22 -7.59 14.45
N SER A 290 -11.03 -8.51 13.52
CA SER A 290 -11.82 -9.74 13.41
C SER A 290 -11.14 -10.89 14.16
N SER A 291 -11.94 -11.84 14.65
CA SER A 291 -11.52 -13.19 15.06
C SER A 291 -12.01 -14.27 14.09
N GLN A 292 -12.53 -13.87 12.92
CA GLN A 292 -13.02 -14.83 11.92
C GLN A 292 -11.89 -15.68 11.37
N LEU A 293 -12.18 -16.97 11.18
CA LEU A 293 -11.33 -17.93 10.49
C LEU A 293 -11.99 -18.30 9.17
N TRP A 294 -11.37 -17.91 8.06
CA TRP A 294 -11.81 -18.23 6.72
C TRP A 294 -10.89 -19.27 6.09
N VAL A 295 -11.45 -20.16 5.28
CA VAL A 295 -10.69 -21.13 4.48
C VAL A 295 -10.97 -20.88 3.01
N PHE A 296 -9.91 -20.60 2.25
CA PHE A 296 -9.95 -20.56 0.81
C PHE A 296 -9.54 -21.90 0.25
N HIS A 297 -10.43 -22.54 -0.49
CA HIS A 297 -10.17 -23.78 -1.20
C HIS A 297 -9.60 -23.43 -2.58
N ILE A 298 -8.31 -23.76 -2.82
CA ILE A 298 -7.61 -23.35 -4.04
C ILE A 298 -8.22 -24.00 -5.29
N GLN A 299 -8.60 -25.28 -5.21
CA GLN A 299 -9.07 -26.06 -6.36
C GLN A 299 -10.37 -25.51 -6.99
N ASN A 300 -11.31 -25.08 -6.15
CA ASN A 300 -12.62 -24.57 -6.59
C ASN A 300 -12.74 -23.05 -6.44
N GLN A 301 -11.70 -22.38 -5.92
CA GLN A 301 -11.64 -20.94 -5.70
C GLN A 301 -12.80 -20.41 -4.82
N THR A 302 -13.20 -21.18 -3.80
CA THR A 302 -14.30 -20.80 -2.89
C THR A 302 -13.84 -20.53 -1.46
N TRP A 303 -14.61 -19.67 -0.78
CA TRP A 303 -14.39 -19.31 0.61
C TRP A 303 -15.41 -19.99 1.53
N VAL A 304 -14.93 -20.49 2.67
CA VAL A 304 -15.76 -21.07 3.74
C VAL A 304 -15.42 -20.39 5.06
N LEU A 305 -16.42 -19.84 5.74
CA LEU A 305 -16.27 -19.32 7.10
C LEU A 305 -16.34 -20.49 8.09
N LEU A 306 -15.31 -20.64 8.91
CA LEU A 306 -15.29 -21.59 10.02
C LEU A 306 -15.74 -20.90 11.30
N ASN A 307 -16.56 -21.60 12.09
CA ASN A 307 -17.03 -21.16 13.41
C ASN A 307 -16.47 -22.07 14.51
N PRO A 308 -15.17 -21.97 14.84
CA PRO A 308 -14.58 -22.73 15.93
C PRO A 308 -15.24 -22.40 17.28
N ARG A 309 -15.41 -23.40 18.16
CA ARG A 309 -16.04 -23.19 19.47
C ARG A 309 -15.16 -22.22 20.30
N PRO A 310 -15.71 -21.12 20.81
CA PRO A 310 -14.95 -19.90 21.12
C PRO A 310 -14.41 -19.82 22.55
N LYS A 311 -13.93 -20.91 23.15
CA LYS A 311 -13.23 -20.76 24.43
C LYS A 311 -11.89 -20.05 24.14
N ASP A 312 -11.89 -18.74 24.33
CA ASP A 312 -10.70 -17.87 24.43
C ASP A 312 -10.00 -17.49 23.12
N GLN A 313 -10.75 -17.17 22.06
CA GLN A 313 -10.19 -16.60 20.83
C GLN A 313 -10.05 -15.07 20.90
N TYR A 314 -8.87 -14.57 20.56
CA TYR A 314 -8.58 -13.14 20.45
C TYR A 314 -8.73 -12.66 19.01
N ALA A 315 -9.56 -11.64 18.81
CA ALA A 315 -9.53 -10.85 17.59
C ALA A 315 -8.19 -10.09 17.52
N VAL A 316 -7.34 -10.42 16.53
CA VAL A 316 -5.98 -9.86 16.41
C VAL A 316 -5.65 -9.35 15.01
N VAL A 317 -4.81 -8.32 14.96
CA VAL A 317 -4.21 -7.75 13.74
C VAL A 317 -2.70 -7.62 13.92
N GLY A 318 -1.93 -7.71 12.84
CA GLY A 318 -0.46 -7.65 12.88
C GLY A 318 0.19 -8.91 13.48
N HIS A 319 -0.53 -10.03 13.46
CA HIS A 319 -0.08 -11.31 13.98
C HIS A 319 0.50 -12.20 12.86
N SER A 320 1.12 -13.32 13.25
CA SER A 320 1.54 -14.37 12.32
C SER A 320 0.81 -15.66 12.61
N ALA A 321 0.64 -16.51 11.60
CA ALA A 321 0.09 -17.83 11.79
C ALA A 321 0.84 -18.86 10.96
N HIS A 322 1.00 -20.05 11.52
CA HIS A 322 1.78 -21.14 10.92
C HIS A 322 1.09 -22.48 11.18
N ILE A 323 1.14 -23.36 10.19
CA ILE A 323 0.72 -24.75 10.36
C ILE A 323 1.88 -25.54 10.91
N VAL A 324 1.64 -26.21 12.02
CA VAL A 324 2.57 -27.17 12.60
C VAL A 324 2.05 -28.57 12.26
N PRO A 325 2.81 -29.36 11.48
CA PRO A 325 2.43 -30.73 11.20
C PRO A 325 2.39 -31.54 12.50
N PRO A 326 1.58 -32.60 12.57
CA PRO A 326 1.47 -33.40 13.77
C PRO A 326 2.82 -34.05 14.12
N ALA A 327 3.17 -34.03 15.41
CA ALA A 327 4.43 -34.60 15.90
C ALA A 327 4.37 -36.13 16.00
N GLN A 328 3.16 -36.67 16.17
CA GLN A 328 2.88 -38.11 16.22
C GLN A 328 1.83 -38.46 15.16
N GLU A 329 1.84 -39.71 14.72
CA GLU A 329 0.98 -40.22 13.63
C GLU A 329 -0.53 -40.11 13.91
N TRP A 330 -0.92 -39.94 15.18
CA TRP A 330 -2.32 -39.86 15.64
C TRP A 330 -2.78 -38.43 15.99
N ASP A 331 -1.88 -37.45 15.91
CA ASP A 331 -2.21 -36.05 16.18
C ASP A 331 -2.76 -35.37 14.92
N SER A 332 -3.64 -34.39 15.11
CA SER A 332 -4.06 -33.50 14.03
C SER A 332 -3.04 -32.37 13.83
N PRO A 333 -2.85 -31.89 12.59
CA PRO A 333 -2.11 -30.65 12.37
C PRO A 333 -2.77 -29.49 13.13
N VAL A 334 -1.96 -28.58 13.64
CA VAL A 334 -2.43 -27.41 14.38
C VAL A 334 -2.00 -26.13 13.70
N MET A 335 -2.89 -25.14 13.67
CA MET A 335 -2.57 -23.79 13.28
C MET A 335 -2.27 -22.98 14.54
N LEU A 336 -1.05 -22.48 14.67
CA LEU A 336 -0.65 -21.57 15.74
C LEU A 336 -0.78 -20.13 15.27
N VAL A 337 -1.48 -19.31 16.04
CA VAL A 337 -1.57 -17.85 15.86
C VAL A 337 -0.73 -17.18 16.95
N LEU A 338 0.30 -16.46 16.52
CA LEU A 338 1.29 -15.86 17.39
C LEU A 338 1.06 -14.35 17.49
N PHE A 339 0.79 -13.90 18.70
CA PHE A 339 0.78 -12.49 19.11
C PHE A 339 -0.22 -11.62 18.33
N GLY A 340 0.11 -10.33 18.16
CA GLY A 340 -0.70 -9.32 17.48
C GLY A 340 -1.30 -8.32 18.45
N HIS A 341 -2.06 -7.37 17.90
CA HIS A 341 -2.79 -6.37 18.66
C HIS A 341 -4.29 -6.69 18.67
N CYS A 342 -4.87 -6.72 19.87
CA CYS A 342 -6.30 -6.82 20.12
C CYS A 342 -6.81 -5.48 20.66
N PRO A 343 -7.88 -4.88 20.10
CA PRO A 343 -8.42 -3.62 20.60
C PRO A 343 -8.85 -3.65 22.08
N LEU A 344 -9.22 -4.83 22.59
CA LEU A 344 -9.70 -5.00 23.97
C LEU A 344 -8.57 -5.21 24.99
N TYR A 345 -7.47 -5.86 24.57
CA TYR A 345 -6.41 -6.33 25.47
C TYR A 345 -5.03 -5.77 25.14
N GLY A 346 -4.90 -4.96 24.09
CA GLY A 346 -3.63 -4.43 23.60
C GLY A 346 -2.79 -5.51 22.91
N TYR A 347 -1.47 -5.46 23.11
CA TYR A 347 -0.56 -6.44 22.53
C TYR A 347 -0.69 -7.80 23.23
N ILE A 348 -0.98 -8.83 22.45
CA ILE A 348 -1.16 -10.20 22.91
C ILE A 348 0.21 -10.89 22.94
N SER A 349 0.54 -11.51 24.07
CA SER A 349 1.72 -12.36 24.24
C SER A 349 1.37 -13.86 24.29
N ASN A 350 0.09 -14.19 24.31
CA ASN A 350 -0.40 -15.56 24.29
C ASN A 350 -0.41 -16.14 22.86
N VAL A 351 -0.18 -17.45 22.76
CA VAL A 351 -0.32 -18.21 21.51
C VAL A 351 -1.73 -18.79 21.47
N GLN A 352 -2.43 -18.63 20.34
CA GLN A 352 -3.71 -19.29 20.12
C GLN A 352 -3.49 -20.51 19.23
N GLU A 353 -4.19 -21.59 19.53
CA GLU A 353 -4.10 -22.84 18.77
C GLU A 353 -5.45 -23.18 18.17
N TYR A 354 -5.46 -23.52 16.88
CA TYR A 354 -6.60 -24.08 16.18
C TYR A 354 -6.26 -25.47 15.67
N ASN A 355 -6.93 -26.48 16.23
CA ASN A 355 -6.77 -27.87 15.81
C ASN A 355 -7.51 -28.11 14.48
N ILE A 356 -6.78 -28.52 13.45
CA ILE A 356 -7.35 -28.80 12.12
C ILE A 356 -7.83 -30.25 12.12
N GLY A 357 -9.10 -30.44 12.45
CA GLY A 357 -9.71 -31.77 12.40
C GLY A 357 -9.90 -32.25 10.97
N GLU A 358 -9.59 -33.52 10.71
CA GLU A 358 -10.16 -34.22 9.57
C GLU A 358 -11.66 -34.36 9.81
N TRP A 359 -12.48 -33.89 8.87
CA TRP A 359 -13.89 -34.27 8.86
C TRP A 359 -13.95 -35.75 8.49
N LEU A 360 -13.84 -36.63 9.49
CA LEU A 360 -14.30 -38.01 9.35
C LEU A 360 -15.76 -37.92 8.91
N GLN A 361 -15.99 -38.27 7.64
CA GLN A 361 -17.28 -38.61 7.09
C GLN A 361 -17.92 -39.54 8.11
N LEU A 362 -18.89 -39.05 8.87
CA LEU A 362 -19.69 -39.88 9.75
C LEU A 362 -20.40 -40.89 8.85
N LEU A 363 -19.80 -42.08 8.72
CA LEU A 363 -20.48 -43.27 8.27
C LEU A 363 -21.79 -43.33 9.04
N SER A 364 -22.88 -43.30 8.28
CA SER A 364 -24.21 -43.53 8.80
C SER A 364 -24.20 -44.81 9.63
N CYS A 365 -24.35 -44.68 10.96
CA CYS A 365 -24.86 -45.80 11.74
C CYS A 365 -26.28 -46.07 11.22
N SER A 366 -26.42 -47.08 10.38
CA SER A 366 -27.70 -47.70 10.07
C SER A 366 -28.32 -48.15 11.38
N LYS A 367 -29.49 -47.60 11.71
CA LYS A 367 -30.39 -48.23 12.67
C LYS A 367 -30.82 -49.59 12.09
N THR A 368 -30.48 -50.67 12.78
CA THR A 368 -31.29 -51.89 12.81
C THR A 368 -31.91 -52.01 14.18
#